data_AF-A0A9N9IQ65-F1
#
_entry.id   AF-A0A9N9IQ65-F1
#
_cell.length_a   1.000
_cell.length_b   1.000
_cell.length_c   1.000
_cell.angle_alpha   90.00
_cell.angle_beta   90.00
_cell.angle_gamma   90.00
#
_symmetry.space_group_name_H-M   'P 1'
#
loop_
_entity.id
_entity.type
_entity.pdbx_description
1 polymer ?
#
loop_
_entity_poly.entity_id
_entity_poly.type
_entity_poly.pdbx_seq_one_letter_code
_entity_poly.pdbx_strand_id
1 'polypeptide(L)'
;LHPHTEKHLHCLKDCDSITVDPHKSGYVPYPAGSLCYRDQRMRYLITWTSPVINRTKEESIGIYGVEGSKPGAAAVATFLSQDAIGLHQKGYGLLLGQATFSCTKIYCHWATMSTKEDNFIVTPFNMLPAEKFCPSEVEDQKQEIRTLIVEKTNDQIVKSEKALELIKILGSDLMINTFACNFK
;
A
#
# COMPACT_ATOMS: atom_id res chain seq x y z
N LEU A 1 7.45 -5.95 4.27
CA LEU A 1 5.99 -6.02 4.45
C LEU A 1 5.71 -6.93 5.63
N HIS A 2 4.56 -6.76 6.30
CA HIS A 2 4.14 -7.73 7.32
C HIS A 2 3.86 -9.09 6.65
N PRO A 3 4.21 -10.25 7.26
CA PRO A 3 4.04 -11.56 6.62
C PRO A 3 2.60 -11.86 6.17
N HIS A 4 1.61 -11.36 6.91
CA HIS A 4 0.20 -11.44 6.54
C HIS A 4 -0.10 -10.74 5.21
N THR A 5 0.37 -9.50 5.06
CA THR A 5 0.20 -8.67 3.86
C THR A 5 0.89 -9.29 2.65
N GLU A 6 2.13 -9.77 2.83
CA GLU A 6 2.88 -10.46 1.79
C GLU A 6 2.15 -11.71 1.29
N LYS A 7 1.67 -12.55 2.22
CA LYS A 7 0.87 -13.74 1.88
C LYS A 7 -0.36 -13.36 1.05
N HIS A 8 -1.11 -12.35 1.47
CA HIS A 8 -2.32 -11.93 0.76
C HIS A 8 -2.01 -11.37 -0.64
N LEU A 9 -0.98 -10.53 -0.77
CA LEU A 9 -0.56 -10.01 -2.07
C LEU A 9 -0.11 -11.13 -3.03
N HIS A 10 0.59 -12.16 -2.51
CA HIS A 10 0.98 -13.31 -3.31
C HIS A 10 -0.21 -14.15 -3.80
N CYS A 11 -1.28 -14.24 -3.02
CA CYS A 11 -2.50 -14.97 -3.40
C CYS A 11 -3.34 -14.24 -4.46
N LEU A 12 -3.12 -12.94 -4.71
CA LEU A 12 -3.89 -12.20 -5.73
C LEU A 12 -3.75 -12.80 -7.13
N LYS A 13 -2.63 -13.47 -7.44
CA LYS A 13 -2.41 -14.16 -8.72
C LYS A 13 -3.42 -15.28 -9.01
N ASP A 14 -4.09 -15.77 -7.97
CA ASP A 14 -5.08 -16.85 -8.06
C ASP A 14 -6.50 -16.30 -8.29
N CYS A 15 -6.71 -14.99 -8.18
CA CYS A 15 -7.97 -14.33 -8.54
C CYS A 15 -8.21 -14.37 -10.05
N ASP A 16 -9.48 -14.50 -10.47
CA ASP A 16 -9.83 -14.49 -11.91
C ASP A 16 -9.64 -13.10 -12.55
N SER A 17 -9.78 -12.04 -11.76
CA SER A 17 -9.51 -10.67 -12.18
C SER A 17 -9.00 -9.80 -11.02
N ILE A 18 -8.16 -8.82 -11.33
CA ILE A 18 -7.60 -7.84 -10.38
C ILE A 18 -7.79 -6.43 -10.94
N THR A 19 -8.35 -5.53 -10.14
CA THR A 19 -8.28 -4.09 -10.40
C THR A 19 -7.04 -3.51 -9.73
N VAL A 20 -6.27 -2.72 -10.47
CA VAL A 20 -5.11 -2.00 -9.94
C VAL A 20 -5.06 -0.61 -10.58
N ASP A 21 -4.69 0.39 -9.80
CA ASP A 21 -4.74 1.78 -10.25
C ASP A 21 -3.34 2.37 -10.33
N PRO A 22 -2.77 2.53 -11.54
CA PRO A 22 -1.54 3.30 -11.73
C PRO A 22 -1.62 4.72 -11.15
N HIS A 23 -2.80 5.37 -11.17
CA HIS A 23 -3.00 6.71 -10.59
C HIS A 23 -3.14 6.74 -9.07
N LYS A 24 -3.03 5.60 -8.39
CA LYS A 24 -2.96 5.52 -6.91
C LYS A 24 -1.50 5.33 -6.49
N SER A 25 -1.12 4.12 -6.09
CA SER A 25 0.24 3.81 -5.64
C SER A 25 1.23 3.62 -6.80
N GLY A 26 0.80 3.77 -8.05
CA GLY A 26 1.68 3.77 -9.23
C GLY A 26 2.29 5.13 -9.54
N TYR A 27 1.90 6.20 -8.84
CA TYR A 27 2.40 7.58 -9.04
C TYR A 27 2.21 8.12 -10.48
N VAL A 28 1.27 7.56 -11.24
CA VAL A 28 0.89 8.08 -12.57
C VAL A 28 -0.18 9.17 -12.38
N PRO A 29 -0.15 10.30 -13.10
CA PRO A 29 -1.23 11.28 -13.03
C PRO A 29 -2.57 10.69 -13.49
N TYR A 30 -3.67 11.20 -12.95
CA TYR A 30 -5.00 10.90 -13.47
C TYR A 30 -5.12 11.35 -14.94
N PRO A 31 -5.87 10.61 -15.79
CA PRO A 31 -6.54 9.34 -15.52
C PRO A 31 -5.67 8.12 -15.85
N ALA A 32 -5.58 7.14 -14.94
CA ALA A 32 -4.95 5.83 -15.21
C ALA A 32 -5.43 4.75 -14.22
N GLY A 33 -6.44 3.99 -14.62
CA GLY A 33 -6.89 2.76 -13.94
C GLY A 33 -6.64 1.52 -14.81
N SER A 34 -6.61 0.33 -14.22
CA SER A 34 -6.50 -0.91 -14.99
C SER A 34 -7.24 -2.09 -14.37
N LEU A 35 -7.62 -3.02 -15.24
CA LEU A 35 -8.24 -4.29 -14.93
C LEU A 35 -7.43 -5.39 -15.63
N CYS A 36 -7.00 -6.39 -14.86
CA CYS A 36 -6.27 -7.53 -15.36
C CYS A 36 -7.13 -8.79 -15.21
N TYR A 37 -7.26 -9.58 -16.28
CA TYR A 37 -7.86 -10.90 -16.24
C TYR A 37 -6.78 -11.96 -16.17
N ARG A 38 -6.95 -12.96 -15.30
CA ARG A 38 -6.06 -14.13 -15.24
C ARG A 38 -6.17 -14.97 -16.51
N ASP A 39 -7.40 -15.13 -17.00
CA ASP A 39 -7.68 -15.72 -18.31
C ASP A 39 -8.12 -14.63 -19.28
N GLN A 40 -7.27 -14.35 -20.26
CA GLN A 40 -7.51 -13.30 -21.24
C GLN A 40 -8.82 -13.48 -22.03
N ARG A 41 -9.40 -14.70 -22.08
CA ARG A 41 -10.67 -14.99 -22.76
C ARG A 41 -11.87 -14.37 -22.06
N MET A 42 -11.75 -14.05 -20.78
CA MET A 42 -12.82 -13.40 -20.01
C MET A 42 -13.22 -12.03 -20.61
N ARG A 43 -12.29 -11.36 -21.30
CA ARG A 43 -12.56 -10.07 -21.97
C ARG A 43 -13.64 -10.14 -23.04
N TYR A 44 -13.95 -11.33 -23.58
CA TYR A 44 -14.99 -11.50 -24.59
C TYR A 44 -16.41 -11.56 -24.00
N LEU A 45 -16.55 -11.82 -22.69
CA LEU A 45 -17.86 -11.87 -22.02
C LEU A 45 -18.59 -10.52 -22.01
N ILE A 46 -17.86 -9.43 -22.21
CA ILE A 46 -18.38 -8.06 -22.33
C ILE A 46 -18.52 -7.62 -23.79
N THR A 47 -18.49 -8.57 -24.72
CA THR A 47 -18.66 -8.33 -26.16
C THR A 47 -19.69 -9.32 -26.72
N TRP A 48 -20.19 -9.05 -27.93
CA TRP A 48 -20.98 -10.03 -28.70
C TRP A 48 -20.12 -10.86 -29.67
N THR A 49 -18.80 -10.81 -29.56
CA THR A 49 -17.87 -11.50 -30.46
C THR A 49 -17.22 -12.72 -29.77
N SER A 50 -16.93 -13.75 -30.55
CA SER A 50 -16.23 -14.95 -30.07
C SER A 50 -14.72 -14.85 -30.34
N PRO A 51 -13.86 -15.38 -29.45
CA PRO A 51 -12.39 -15.39 -29.64
C PRO A 51 -11.92 -16.16 -30.88
N VAL A 52 -12.81 -16.93 -31.54
CA VAL A 52 -12.47 -17.81 -32.66
C VAL A 52 -12.20 -17.04 -33.97
N ILE A 53 -12.63 -15.78 -34.09
CA ILE A 53 -12.41 -14.96 -35.30
C ILE A 53 -11.25 -13.99 -35.06
N ASN A 54 -10.04 -14.51 -34.91
CA ASN A 54 -8.84 -13.69 -34.74
C ASN A 54 -8.28 -13.29 -36.12
N ARG A 55 -8.65 -12.11 -36.62
CA ARG A 55 -8.02 -11.51 -37.81
C ARG A 55 -6.69 -10.91 -37.37
N THR A 56 -5.60 -11.64 -37.61
CA THR A 56 -4.21 -11.43 -37.15
C THR A 56 -3.57 -10.06 -37.40
N LYS A 57 -4.28 -9.05 -37.90
CA LYS A 57 -3.71 -7.74 -38.24
C LYS A 57 -4.44 -6.51 -37.68
N GLU A 58 -5.62 -6.64 -37.05
CA GLU A 58 -6.42 -5.47 -36.64
C GLU A 58 -7.25 -5.69 -35.35
N GLU A 59 -6.66 -6.24 -34.28
CA GLU A 59 -7.36 -6.31 -32.99
C GLU A 59 -7.31 -4.95 -32.28
N SER A 60 -8.46 -4.27 -32.17
CA SER A 60 -8.58 -3.03 -31.40
C SER A 60 -8.85 -3.34 -29.93
N ILE A 61 -7.88 -3.04 -29.06
CA ILE A 61 -8.01 -3.25 -27.60
C ILE A 61 -9.18 -2.45 -26.98
N GLY A 62 -9.62 -1.38 -27.66
CA GLY A 62 -10.65 -0.46 -27.17
C GLY A 62 -12.03 -1.10 -26.97
N ILE A 63 -12.31 -2.23 -27.65
CA ILE A 63 -13.63 -2.88 -27.63
C ILE A 63 -13.88 -3.73 -26.38
N TYR A 64 -12.85 -4.00 -25.58
CA TYR A 64 -12.91 -4.88 -24.41
C TYR A 64 -13.08 -4.09 -23.10
N GLY A 65 -14.09 -3.23 -23.02
CA GLY A 65 -14.34 -2.44 -21.81
C GLY A 65 -15.62 -1.61 -21.88
N VAL A 66 -15.84 -0.81 -20.84
CA VAL A 66 -17.00 0.08 -20.74
C VAL A 66 -16.84 1.35 -21.61
N GLU A 67 -15.61 1.84 -21.74
CA GLU A 67 -15.30 3.08 -22.46
C GLU A 67 -15.11 2.87 -23.97
N GLY A 68 -15.46 3.90 -24.76
CA GLY A 68 -15.17 4.00 -26.18
C GLY A 68 -13.81 4.66 -26.46
N SER A 69 -13.81 5.89 -26.98
CA SER A 69 -12.57 6.67 -27.19
C SER A 69 -11.82 6.84 -25.87
N LYS A 70 -10.53 6.49 -25.87
CA LYS A 70 -9.67 6.56 -24.68
C LYS A 70 -8.26 7.04 -25.03
N PRO A 71 -7.58 7.78 -24.14
CA PRO A 71 -6.31 8.40 -24.47
C PRO A 71 -5.17 7.38 -24.48
N GLY A 72 -4.56 7.16 -25.65
CA GLY A 72 -3.32 6.37 -25.75
C GLY A 72 -2.19 6.93 -24.87
N ALA A 73 -2.22 8.24 -24.60
CA ALA A 73 -1.27 8.91 -23.71
C ALA A 73 -1.29 8.35 -22.27
N ALA A 74 -2.43 7.89 -21.73
CA ALA A 74 -2.48 7.30 -20.39
C ALA A 74 -1.74 5.95 -20.33
N ALA A 75 -1.83 5.15 -21.39
CA ALA A 75 -1.07 3.91 -21.51
C ALA A 75 0.43 4.19 -21.62
N VAL A 76 0.83 5.20 -22.41
CA VAL A 76 2.24 5.63 -22.51
C VAL A 76 2.77 6.16 -21.18
N ALA A 77 2.01 6.98 -20.45
CA ALA A 77 2.41 7.48 -19.14
C ALA A 77 2.63 6.34 -18.14
N THR A 78 1.71 5.36 -18.12
CA THR A 78 1.84 4.17 -17.27
C THR A 78 3.07 3.34 -17.66
N PHE A 79 3.29 3.13 -18.96
CA PHE A 79 4.45 2.41 -19.48
C PHE A 79 5.77 3.09 -19.07
N LEU A 80 5.91 4.40 -19.31
CA LEU A 80 7.11 5.15 -18.95
C LEU A 80 7.38 5.12 -17.44
N SER A 81 6.33 5.16 -16.61
CA SER A 81 6.48 5.03 -15.16
C SER A 81 7.02 3.64 -14.78
N GLN A 82 6.51 2.58 -15.39
CA GLN A 82 6.98 1.21 -15.14
C GLN A 82 8.41 0.97 -15.62
N ASP A 83 8.78 1.54 -16.77
CA ASP A 83 10.11 1.43 -17.35
C ASP A 83 11.15 2.25 -16.54
N ALA A 84 10.82 3.49 -16.20
CA ALA A 84 11.73 4.39 -15.49
C ALA A 84 11.91 4.01 -14.00
N ILE A 85 10.83 3.61 -13.31
CA ILE A 85 10.88 3.27 -11.88
C ILE A 85 11.25 1.80 -11.69
N GLY A 86 10.75 0.90 -12.55
CA GLY A 86 10.99 -0.54 -12.49
C GLY A 86 10.00 -1.28 -11.58
N LEU A 87 9.31 -2.28 -12.13
CA LEU A 87 8.41 -3.20 -11.41
C LEU A 87 9.19 -4.28 -10.63
N HIS A 88 10.08 -3.86 -9.74
CA HIS A 88 10.92 -4.74 -8.93
C HIS A 88 11.29 -4.12 -7.58
N GLN A 89 11.94 -4.90 -6.70
CA GLN A 89 12.25 -4.48 -5.33
C GLN A 89 13.12 -3.22 -5.24
N LYS A 90 14.05 -3.01 -6.18
CA LYS A 90 14.90 -1.81 -6.22
C LYS A 90 14.24 -0.59 -6.87
N GLY A 91 13.02 -0.75 -7.36
CA GLY A 91 12.26 0.25 -8.11
C GLY A 91 11.05 0.69 -7.31
N TYR A 92 9.86 0.31 -7.74
CA TYR A 92 8.63 0.53 -6.97
C TYR A 92 8.71 -0.06 -5.55
N GLY A 93 9.39 -1.20 -5.35
CA GLY A 93 9.57 -1.76 -4.01
C GLY A 93 10.35 -0.82 -3.06
N LEU A 94 11.34 -0.10 -3.56
CA LEU A 94 12.10 0.88 -2.79
C LEU A 94 11.26 2.14 -2.54
N LEU A 95 10.61 2.67 -3.58
CA LEU A 95 9.75 3.84 -3.49
C LEU A 95 8.62 3.64 -2.47
N LEU A 96 7.87 2.54 -2.61
CA LEU A 96 6.79 2.18 -1.68
C LEU A 96 7.33 1.79 -0.30
N GLY A 97 8.53 1.21 -0.22
CA GLY A 97 9.21 0.93 1.04
C GLY A 97 9.49 2.21 1.84
N GLN A 98 9.95 3.28 1.19
CA GLN A 98 10.17 4.58 1.85
C GLN A 98 8.86 5.23 2.29
N ALA A 99 7.82 5.15 1.47
CA ALA A 99 6.49 5.62 1.82
C ALA A 99 5.91 4.84 3.02
N THR A 100 6.09 3.51 3.04
CA THR A 100 5.68 2.64 4.16
C THR A 100 6.44 2.99 5.44
N PHE A 101 7.75 3.16 5.37
CA PHE A 101 8.57 3.58 6.51
C PHE A 101 8.08 4.92 7.08
N SER A 102 7.81 5.90 6.21
CA SER A 102 7.28 7.21 6.61
C SER A 102 5.90 7.08 7.26
N CYS A 103 5.03 6.22 6.72
CA CYS A 103 3.71 5.94 7.26
C CYS A 103 3.81 5.32 8.67
N THR A 104 4.69 4.34 8.89
CA THR A 104 4.91 3.75 10.22
C THR A 104 5.46 4.78 11.22
N LYS A 105 6.35 5.69 10.80
CA LYS A 105 6.82 6.77 11.69
C LYS A 105 5.68 7.68 12.13
N ILE A 106 4.81 8.09 11.19
CA ILE A 106 3.62 8.89 11.50
C ILE A 106 2.69 8.14 12.45
N TYR A 107 2.47 6.85 12.23
CA TYR A 107 1.73 6.00 13.17
C TYR A 107 2.33 6.01 14.58
N CYS A 108 3.66 5.92 14.70
CA CYS A 108 4.34 5.95 16.00
C CYS A 108 4.02 7.24 16.77
N HIS A 109 3.97 8.39 16.08
CA HIS A 109 3.50 9.62 16.71
C HIS A 109 2.06 9.47 17.23
N TRP A 110 1.12 8.99 16.42
CA TRP A 110 -0.27 8.82 16.85
C TRP A 110 -0.45 7.85 18.01
N ALA A 111 0.29 6.74 18.00
CA ALA A 111 0.20 5.72 19.05
C ALA A 111 0.77 6.17 20.41
N THR A 112 1.70 7.14 20.42
CA THR A 112 2.41 7.54 21.64
C THR A 112 2.21 9.00 22.04
N MET A 113 1.51 9.80 21.24
CA MET A 113 1.40 11.25 21.44
C MET A 113 0.68 11.61 22.74
N SER A 114 -0.49 11.03 23.00
CA SER A 114 -1.26 11.36 24.19
C SER A 114 -0.75 10.63 25.43
N THR A 115 -0.57 11.38 26.51
CA THR A 115 -0.11 10.92 27.83
C THR A 115 -1.24 11.05 28.88
N LYS A 116 -0.95 10.73 30.14
CA LYS A 116 -1.93 10.88 31.22
C LYS A 116 -2.17 12.36 31.57
N GLU A 117 -1.17 13.18 31.31
CA GLU A 117 -1.09 14.61 31.61
C GLU A 117 -1.80 15.48 30.55
N ASP A 118 -2.00 14.95 29.35
CA ASP A 118 -2.69 15.67 28.26
C ASP A 118 -4.21 15.70 28.46
N ASN A 119 -4.85 16.80 28.04
CA ASN A 119 -6.33 16.93 28.02
C ASN A 119 -6.97 16.29 26.77
N PHE A 120 -6.18 15.59 25.97
CA PHE A 120 -6.65 14.89 24.77
C PHE A 120 -6.09 13.46 24.73
N ILE A 121 -6.74 12.62 23.95
CA ILE A 121 -6.41 11.22 23.72
C ILE A 121 -6.33 11.02 22.21
N VAL A 122 -5.27 10.39 21.73
CA VAL A 122 -5.14 9.94 20.34
C VAL A 122 -5.09 8.42 20.35
N THR A 123 -6.06 7.79 19.68
CA THR A 123 -6.16 6.34 19.60
C THR A 123 -6.05 5.89 18.15
N PRO A 124 -4.95 5.24 17.74
CA PRO A 124 -4.87 4.64 16.42
C PRO A 124 -5.81 3.43 16.31
N PHE A 125 -6.28 3.15 15.09
CA PHE A 125 -7.11 1.98 14.80
C PHE A 125 -6.32 0.67 14.97
N ASN A 126 -5.08 0.64 14.48
CA ASN A 126 -4.17 -0.47 14.66
C ASN A 126 -3.59 -0.39 16.08
N MET A 127 -4.05 -1.28 16.97
CA MET A 127 -3.50 -1.40 18.33
C MET A 127 -2.03 -1.80 18.31
N LEU A 128 -1.28 -1.28 19.28
CA LEU A 128 0.06 -1.72 19.63
C LEU A 128 0.04 -3.21 20.04
N PRO A 129 1.15 -3.96 19.86
CA PRO A 129 1.23 -5.35 20.31
C PRO A 129 0.91 -5.53 21.80
N ALA A 130 1.40 -4.65 22.67
CA ALA A 130 1.13 -4.72 24.11
C ALA A 130 -0.35 -4.54 24.44
N GLU A 131 -1.09 -3.71 23.69
CA GLU A 131 -2.54 -3.54 23.89
C GLU A 131 -3.31 -4.84 23.60
N LYS A 132 -2.80 -5.71 22.73
CA LYS A 132 -3.42 -7.00 22.39
C LYS A 132 -3.05 -8.12 23.36
N PHE A 133 -1.79 -8.17 23.78
CA PHE A 133 -1.23 -9.37 24.43
C PHE A 133 -0.78 -9.15 25.88
N CYS A 134 -0.31 -7.94 26.22
CA CYS A 134 0.24 -7.61 27.53
C CYS A 134 -0.19 -6.20 28.00
N PRO A 135 -1.47 -5.99 28.38
CA PRO A 135 -1.98 -4.64 28.68
C PRO A 135 -1.22 -3.89 29.78
N SER A 136 -0.56 -4.60 30.70
CA SER A 136 0.30 -4.00 31.73
C SER A 136 1.54 -3.31 31.18
N GLU A 137 1.99 -3.66 29.98
CA GLU A 137 3.24 -3.17 29.37
C GLU A 137 3.00 -2.09 28.30
N VAL A 138 1.76 -1.60 28.14
CA VAL A 138 1.39 -0.64 27.08
C VAL A 138 2.19 0.66 27.19
N GLU A 139 2.31 1.22 28.39
CA GLU A 139 3.05 2.47 28.58
C GLU A 139 4.57 2.28 28.40
N ASP A 140 5.10 1.12 28.77
CA ASP A 140 6.51 0.77 28.53
C ASP A 140 6.79 0.68 27.02
N GLN A 141 5.92 0.02 26.26
CA GLN A 141 6.03 -0.05 24.80
C GLN A 141 5.88 1.32 24.14
N LYS A 142 4.96 2.17 24.60
CA LYS A 142 4.85 3.56 24.11
C LYS A 142 6.13 4.34 24.39
N GLN A 143 6.72 4.19 25.58
CA GLN A 143 7.96 4.87 25.93
C GLN A 143 9.13 4.38 25.08
N GLU A 144 9.22 3.06 24.83
CA GLU A 144 10.21 2.48 23.92
C GLU A 144 10.07 3.05 22.50
N ILE A 145 8.85 3.14 21.96
CA ILE A 145 8.58 3.73 20.64
C ILE A 145 9.00 5.20 20.60
N ARG A 146 8.72 5.99 21.66
CA ARG A 146 9.16 7.39 21.74
C ARG A 146 10.67 7.51 21.61
N THR A 147 11.38 6.75 22.45
CA THR A 147 12.84 6.82 22.55
C THR A 147 13.56 6.20 21.35
N LEU A 148 13.02 5.15 20.72
CA LEU A 148 13.70 4.47 19.61
C LEU A 148 13.32 5.01 18.22
N ILE A 149 12.14 5.63 18.07
CA ILE A 149 11.61 6.00 16.76
C ILE A 149 11.24 7.49 16.69
N VAL A 150 10.33 7.96 17.55
CA VAL A 150 9.75 9.31 17.45
C VAL A 150 10.81 10.41 17.62
N GLU A 151 11.69 10.24 18.60
CA GLU A 151 12.74 11.22 18.93
C GLU A 151 14.02 11.05 18.09
N LYS A 152 14.00 10.16 17.08
CA LYS A 152 15.19 9.75 16.33
C LYS A 152 15.14 10.16 14.86
N THR A 153 16.32 10.46 14.32
CA THR A 153 16.50 10.68 12.88
C THR A 153 16.42 9.34 12.13
N ASN A 154 16.18 9.40 10.83
CA ASN A 154 16.12 8.18 10.01
C ASN A 154 17.42 7.37 10.09
N ASP A 155 18.59 8.03 10.08
CA ASP A 155 19.90 7.37 10.20
C ASP A 155 20.06 6.63 11.54
N GLN A 156 19.60 7.23 12.64
CA GLN A 156 19.62 6.59 13.96
C GLN A 156 18.69 5.38 14.02
N ILE A 157 17.49 5.48 13.44
CA ILE A 157 16.50 4.40 13.39
C ILE A 157 17.05 3.20 12.62
N VAL A 158 17.58 3.41 11.42
CA VAL A 158 18.06 2.30 10.56
C VAL A 158 19.30 1.61 11.12
N LYS A 159 20.04 2.25 12.03
CA LYS A 159 21.18 1.65 12.74
C LYS A 159 20.76 0.88 14.00
N SER A 160 19.52 1.01 14.44
CA SER A 160 18.99 0.34 15.63
C SER A 160 18.19 -0.90 15.22
N GLU A 161 18.72 -2.09 15.52
CA GLU A 161 18.05 -3.37 15.25
C GLU A 161 16.68 -3.44 15.93
N LYS A 162 16.60 -3.02 17.20
CA LYS A 162 15.33 -2.94 17.94
C LYS A 162 14.31 -2.01 17.29
N ALA A 163 14.74 -0.84 16.82
CA ALA A 163 13.83 0.08 16.15
C ALA A 163 13.31 -0.51 14.82
N LEU A 164 14.18 -1.21 14.08
CA LEU A 164 13.79 -1.90 12.85
C LEU A 164 12.83 -3.06 13.09
N GLU A 165 12.98 -3.79 14.19
CA GLU A 165 12.03 -4.84 14.60
C GLU A 165 10.65 -4.26 14.91
N LEU A 166 10.59 -3.16 15.67
CA LEU A 166 9.34 -2.46 15.96
C LEU A 166 8.68 -1.93 14.68
N ILE A 167 9.43 -1.30 13.79
CA ILE A 167 8.88 -0.75 12.54
C ILE A 167 8.22 -1.83 11.66
N LYS A 168 8.66 -3.08 11.73
CA LYS A 168 8.07 -4.18 10.95
C LYS A 168 6.67 -4.59 11.42
N ILE A 169 6.30 -4.26 12.66
CA ILE A 169 5.06 -4.74 13.31
C ILE A 169 4.09 -3.61 13.71
N LEU A 170 4.49 -2.35 13.53
CA LEU A 170 3.70 -1.18 13.91
C LEU A 170 3.00 -0.53 12.70
N GLY A 171 1.78 -0.06 12.92
CA GLY A 171 1.00 0.70 11.95
C GLY A 171 0.06 -0.12 11.08
N SER A 172 -0.37 0.50 9.98
CA SER A 172 -1.25 -0.12 9.00
C SER A 172 -0.51 -1.09 8.07
N ASP A 173 -1.25 -2.02 7.48
CA ASP A 173 -0.69 -3.03 6.58
C ASP A 173 -0.17 -2.44 5.25
N LEU A 174 -0.85 -1.42 4.71
CA LEU A 174 -0.61 -0.83 3.38
C LEU A 174 -0.75 0.70 3.39
N MET A 175 0.04 1.37 4.22
CA MET A 175 0.26 2.83 4.21
C MET A 175 -0.94 3.74 4.52
N ILE A 176 -2.05 3.21 5.04
CA ILE A 176 -3.23 3.99 5.41
C ILE A 176 -3.47 3.86 6.91
N ASN A 177 -2.94 4.80 7.69
CA ASN A 177 -3.19 4.85 9.12
C ASN A 177 -4.52 5.54 9.41
N THR A 178 -5.29 4.95 10.31
CA THR A 178 -6.51 5.57 10.86
C THR A 178 -6.31 5.80 12.34
N PHE A 179 -6.79 6.93 12.84
CA PHE A 179 -6.80 7.27 14.26
C PHE A 179 -8.02 8.14 14.58
N ALA A 180 -8.37 8.21 15.86
CA ALA A 180 -9.41 9.09 16.38
C ALA A 180 -8.86 9.88 17.57
N CYS A 181 -9.47 11.04 17.81
CA CYS A 181 -9.16 11.86 18.97
C CYS A 181 -10.34 11.91 19.94
N ASN A 182 -10.05 11.99 21.23
CA ASN A 182 -11.02 12.28 22.28
C ASN A 182 -10.43 13.29 23.29
N PHE A 183 -11.23 13.79 24.23
CA PHE A 183 -10.81 14.68 25.31
C PHE A 183 -11.11 14.08 26.68
N LYS A 184 -10.45 14.59 27.73
CA LYS A 184 -10.66 14.20 29.13
C LYS A 184 -11.52 15.22 29.87
#